data_AF-A0A1R1XFU2-F1
#
_entry.id   AF-A0A1R1XFU2-F1
#
_cell.length_a   1.000
_cell.length_b   1.000
_cell.length_c   1.000
_cell.angle_alpha   90.00
_cell.angle_beta   90.00
_cell.angle_gamma   90.00
#
_symmetry.space_group_name_H-M   'P 1'
#
loop_
_entity.id
_entity.type
_entity.pdbx_description
1 polymer ?
#
loop_
_entity_poly.entity_id
_entity_poly.type
_entity_poly.pdbx_seq_one_letter_code
_entity_poly.pdbx_strand_id
1 'polypeptide(L)'
;MTKGSKFDLLYFPIPARALTSQLMLSLAGADWKNSAPEWPKEKNNMPYGRLPVLIETEKDGSEFVLAESRAIEEYLATRFGFLPTGIKNLAVSSQYVNQMFDVIEADANFA
;
A
#
# COMPACT_ATOMS: atom_id res chain seq x y z
N MET A 1 -1.09 19.22 0.02
CA MET A 1 -1.60 18.00 -0.64
C MET A 1 -1.25 18.09 -2.12
N THR A 2 -0.32 17.27 -2.58
CA THR A 2 0.19 17.24 -3.96
C THR A 2 -0.89 16.72 -4.91
N LYS A 3 -1.88 17.56 -5.21
CA LYS A 3 -2.86 17.31 -6.28
C LYS A 3 -2.08 17.07 -7.58
N GLY A 4 -2.03 15.82 -8.06
CA GLY A 4 -1.60 15.48 -9.42
C GLY A 4 -0.56 14.36 -9.61
N SER A 5 -0.15 13.63 -8.56
CA SER A 5 0.51 12.33 -8.78
C SER A 5 -0.51 11.28 -9.22
N LYS A 6 -0.04 10.29 -10.00
CA LYS A 6 -0.79 9.09 -10.36
C LYS A 6 -0.23 7.88 -9.64
N PHE A 7 -1.09 6.93 -9.28
CA PHE A 7 -0.69 5.74 -8.54
C PHE A 7 -1.10 4.47 -9.28
N ASP A 8 -0.15 3.56 -9.49
CA ASP A 8 -0.40 2.20 -9.91
C ASP A 8 -0.10 1.26 -8.74
N LEU A 9 -1.14 0.56 -8.26
CA LEU A 9 -0.99 -0.46 -7.23
C LEU A 9 -0.98 -1.82 -7.91
N LEU A 10 0.19 -2.45 -7.95
CA LEU A 10 0.35 -3.77 -8.53
C LEU A 10 -0.09 -4.84 -7.52
N TYR A 11 -1.23 -5.47 -7.76
CA TYR A 11 -1.74 -6.54 -6.91
C TYR A 11 -2.78 -7.44 -7.60
N PHE A 12 -2.96 -8.65 -7.08
CA PHE A 12 -4.04 -9.54 -7.49
C PHE A 12 -5.42 -8.88 -7.28
N PRO A 13 -6.44 -9.20 -8.10
CA PRO A 13 -7.79 -8.63 -7.97
C PRO A 13 -8.58 -9.30 -6.81
N ILE A 14 -7.98 -9.35 -5.62
CA ILE A 14 -8.55 -9.93 -4.40
C ILE A 14 -8.38 -8.96 -3.21
N PRO A 15 -9.30 -8.98 -2.23
CA PRO A 15 -9.25 -8.10 -1.07
C PRO A 15 -8.31 -8.67 0.02
N ALA A 16 -7.00 -8.70 -0.25
CA ALA A 16 -5.99 -9.21 0.67
C ALA A 16 -4.98 -8.10 1.06
N ARG A 17 -3.67 -8.35 0.97
CA ARG A 17 -2.62 -7.47 1.52
C ARG A 17 -2.56 -6.05 0.93
N ALA A 18 -3.24 -5.79 -0.19
CA ALA A 18 -3.31 -4.45 -0.79
C ALA A 18 -4.62 -3.69 -0.46
N LEU A 19 -5.57 -4.32 0.25
CA LEU A 19 -6.90 -3.76 0.48
C LEU A 19 -6.84 -2.40 1.18
N THR A 20 -6.07 -2.29 2.25
CA THR A 20 -5.94 -1.03 3.01
C THR A 20 -5.39 0.10 2.14
N SER A 21 -4.40 -0.20 1.28
CA SER A 21 -3.83 0.78 0.35
C SER A 21 -4.87 1.25 -0.69
N GLN A 22 -5.69 0.34 -1.23
CA GLN A 22 -6.79 0.68 -2.15
C GLN A 22 -7.82 1.61 -1.46
N LEU A 23 -8.16 1.32 -0.21
CA LEU A 23 -9.07 2.14 0.59
C LEU A 23 -8.50 3.54 0.85
N MET A 24 -7.23 3.65 1.20
CA MET A 24 -6.57 4.95 1.42
C MET A 24 -6.49 5.79 0.14
N LEU A 25 -6.11 5.19 -0.99
CA LEU A 25 -6.08 5.87 -2.29
C LEU A 25 -7.47 6.37 -2.70
N SER A 26 -8.49 5.53 -2.51
CA SER A 26 -9.88 5.89 -2.79
C SER A 26 -10.39 7.00 -1.87
N LEU A 27 -10.14 6.89 -0.56
CA LEU A 27 -10.52 7.89 0.44
C LEU A 27 -9.87 9.25 0.17
N ALA A 28 -8.62 9.25 -0.30
CA ALA A 28 -7.89 10.45 -0.67
C ALA A 28 -8.40 11.11 -1.97
N GLY A 29 -9.25 10.43 -2.74
CA GLY A 29 -9.63 10.85 -4.08
C GLY A 29 -8.42 10.93 -5.03
N ALA A 30 -7.44 10.04 -4.86
CA ALA A 30 -6.24 10.00 -5.70
C ALA A 30 -6.57 9.52 -7.13
N ASP A 31 -5.74 9.90 -8.10
CA ASP A 31 -5.76 9.28 -9.44
C ASP A 31 -5.01 7.95 -9.35
N TRP A 32 -5.74 6.84 -9.24
CA TRP A 32 -5.14 5.54 -9.00
C TRP A 32 -5.84 4.40 -9.75
N LYS A 33 -5.11 3.30 -9.96
CA LYS A 33 -5.64 2.03 -10.45
C LYS A 33 -4.99 0.84 -9.74
N ASN A 34 -5.69 -0.29 -9.76
CA ASN A 34 -5.12 -1.59 -9.42
C ASN A 34 -4.74 -2.30 -10.73
N SER A 35 -3.45 -2.60 -10.93
CA SER A 35 -3.00 -3.37 -12.10
C SER A 35 -2.56 -4.75 -11.66
N ALA A 36 -3.26 -5.79 -12.10
CA ALA A 36 -2.91 -7.17 -11.78
C ALA A 36 -1.82 -7.67 -12.75
N PRO A 37 -0.59 -7.99 -12.28
CA PRO A 37 0.46 -8.52 -13.15
C PRO A 37 0.18 -9.97 -13.55
N GLU A 38 0.70 -10.40 -14.71
CA GLU A 38 0.63 -11.81 -15.12
C GLU A 38 1.55 -12.67 -14.24
N TRP A 39 0.96 -13.49 -13.36
CA TRP A 39 1.71 -14.32 -12.43
C TRP A 39 1.76 -15.80 -12.88
N PRO A 40 2.93 -16.47 -12.83
CA PRO A 40 4.21 -16.05 -12.25
C PRO A 40 5.16 -15.33 -13.23
N LYS A 41 4.74 -15.08 -14.48
CA LYS A 41 5.61 -14.56 -15.57
C LYS A 41 6.31 -13.25 -15.21
N GLU A 42 5.62 -12.33 -14.54
CA GLU A 42 6.14 -11.01 -14.17
C GLU A 42 6.78 -10.98 -12.78
N LYS A 43 6.85 -12.10 -12.07
CA LYS A 43 7.37 -12.18 -10.69
C LYS A 43 8.74 -11.56 -10.55
N ASN A 44 9.67 -11.91 -11.43
CA ASN A 44 11.06 -11.46 -11.34
C ASN A 44 11.23 -9.97 -11.65
N ASN A 45 10.19 -9.31 -12.18
CA ASN A 45 10.20 -7.87 -12.44
C ASN A 45 9.79 -7.06 -11.20
N MET A 46 9.19 -7.70 -10.19
CA MET A 46 8.77 -7.02 -8.96
C MET A 46 9.92 -6.90 -7.96
N PRO A 47 10.00 -5.81 -7.18
CA PRO A 47 10.91 -5.74 -6.05
C PRO A 47 10.74 -6.96 -5.13
N TYR A 48 11.86 -7.63 -4.84
CA TYR A 48 11.92 -8.86 -4.04
C TYR A 48 11.09 -10.04 -4.59
N GLY A 49 10.60 -9.96 -5.82
CA GLY A 49 9.72 -10.96 -6.41
C GLY A 49 8.38 -11.11 -5.68
N ARG A 50 7.85 -10.01 -5.12
CA ARG A 50 6.67 -9.99 -4.25
C ARG A 50 5.67 -8.91 -4.65
N LEU A 51 4.45 -9.08 -4.17
CA LEU A 51 3.35 -8.13 -4.26
C LEU A 51 2.79 -7.89 -2.84
N PRO A 52 2.20 -6.72 -2.53
CA PRO A 52 1.96 -5.59 -3.42
C PRO A 52 3.18 -4.70 -3.71
N VAL A 53 3.08 -3.93 -4.80
CA VAL A 53 4.02 -2.86 -5.18
C VAL A 53 3.21 -1.60 -5.53
N LEU A 54 3.57 -0.47 -4.96
CA LEU A 54 3.07 0.85 -5.32
C LEU A 54 4.06 1.52 -6.27
N ILE A 55 3.57 2.02 -7.39
CA ILE A 55 4.29 2.94 -8.27
C ILE A 55 3.57 4.29 -8.21
N GLU A 56 4.27 5.31 -7.75
CA GLU A 56 3.81 6.69 -7.85
C GLU A 56 4.54 7.38 -8.99
N THR A 57 3.79 7.97 -9.92
CA THR A 57 4.32 8.87 -10.95
C THR A 57 3.99 10.31 -10.56
N GLU A 58 5.00 11.13 -10.31
CA GLU A 58 4.85 12.55 -10.02
C GLU A 58 4.56 13.36 -11.31
N LYS A 59 4.23 14.65 -11.13
CA LYS A 59 3.88 15.54 -12.26
C LYS A 59 5.01 15.75 -13.26
N ASP A 60 6.25 15.68 -12.79
CA ASP A 60 7.45 15.80 -13.62
C ASP A 60 7.80 14.50 -14.35
N GLY A 61 7.01 13.43 -14.13
CA GLY A 61 7.22 12.11 -14.70
C GLY A 61 8.20 11.24 -13.92
N SER A 62 8.76 11.70 -12.80
CA SER A 62 9.58 10.86 -11.93
C SER A 62 8.74 9.76 -11.29
N GLU A 63 9.34 8.57 -11.15
CA GLU A 63 8.69 7.40 -10.55
C GLU A 63 9.30 7.03 -9.21
N PHE A 64 8.44 6.80 -8.22
CA PHE A 64 8.79 6.23 -6.94
C PHE A 64 8.14 4.85 -6.80
N VAL A 65 8.96 3.82 -6.59
CA VAL A 65 8.52 2.43 -6.48
C VAL A 65 8.74 1.92 -5.06
N LEU A 66 7.69 1.39 -4.44
CA LEU A 66 7.69 0.90 -3.06
C LEU A 66 6.99 -0.45 -2.96
N ALA A 67 7.64 -1.44 -2.37
CA ALA A 67 7.06 -2.76 -2.08
C ALA A 67 6.75 -2.92 -0.59
N GLU A 68 6.07 -4.01 -0.25
CA GLU A 68 5.61 -4.39 1.10
C GLU A 68 4.41 -3.59 1.60
N SER A 69 3.29 -4.30 1.81
CA SER A 69 1.98 -3.71 2.16
C SER A 69 2.05 -2.66 3.29
N ARG A 70 2.71 -2.97 4.40
CA ARG A 70 2.83 -2.06 5.55
C ARG A 70 3.60 -0.77 5.24
N ALA A 71 4.67 -0.86 4.46
CA ALA A 71 5.44 0.31 4.05
C ALA A 71 4.62 1.21 3.12
N ILE A 72 3.86 0.61 2.20
CA ILE A 72 2.93 1.32 1.31
C ILE A 72 1.81 2.00 2.12
N GLU A 73 1.26 1.32 3.14
CA GLU A 73 0.23 1.87 4.01
C GLU A 73 0.71 3.09 4.81
N GLU A 74 1.86 2.98 5.49
CA GLU A 74 2.49 4.10 6.23
C GLU A 74 2.85 5.25 5.27
N TYR A 75 3.38 4.86 4.10
CA TYR A 75 3.38 5.55 2.81
C TYR A 75 2.26 6.59 2.65
N LEU A 76 1.14 6.03 2.24
CA LEU A 76 -0.07 6.73 1.82
C LEU A 76 -0.73 7.44 2.98
N ALA A 77 -0.75 6.85 4.18
CA ALA A 77 -1.31 7.47 5.38
C ALA A 77 -0.57 8.76 5.74
N THR A 78 0.76 8.77 5.65
CA THR A 78 1.56 9.98 5.84
C THR A 78 1.29 10.99 4.74
N ARG A 79 1.34 10.54 3.48
CA ARG A 79 1.17 11.38 2.29
C ARG A 79 -0.17 12.13 2.27
N PHE A 80 -1.24 11.46 2.66
CA PHE A 80 -2.60 12.02 2.66
C PHE A 80 -3.03 12.60 4.01
N GLY A 81 -2.15 12.57 5.03
CA GLY A 81 -2.45 13.14 6.34
C GLY A 81 -3.49 12.36 7.14
N PHE A 82 -3.52 11.03 6.98
CA PHE A 82 -4.40 10.13 7.72
C PHE A 82 -3.82 9.67 9.06
N LEU A 83 -2.52 9.85 9.29
CA LEU A 83 -1.91 9.53 10.57
C LEU A 83 -2.32 10.54 11.66
N PRO A 84 -2.56 10.08 12.90
CA PRO A 84 -2.86 10.97 14.01
C PRO A 84 -1.63 11.79 14.41
N THR A 85 -1.87 12.96 14.99
CA THR A 85 -0.79 13.80 15.52
C THR A 85 -0.39 13.37 16.94
N GLY A 86 0.89 13.56 17.25
CA GLY A 86 1.46 13.27 18.57
C GLY A 86 1.90 11.82 18.74
N ILE A 87 3.06 11.64 19.40
CA ILE A 87 3.74 10.33 19.48
C ILE A 87 2.91 9.24 20.16
N LYS A 88 2.05 9.61 21.12
CA LYS A 88 1.21 8.64 21.85
C LYS A 88 0.04 8.12 21.00
N ASN A 89 -0.63 9.01 20.26
CA ASN A 89 -1.73 8.61 19.38
C ASN A 89 -1.21 7.81 18.18
N LEU A 90 -0.05 8.20 17.65
CA LEU A 90 0.63 7.42 16.62
C LEU A 90 0.97 6.02 17.11
N ALA A 91 1.54 5.88 18.32
CA ALA A 91 1.82 4.57 18.92
C ALA A 91 0.57 3.71 19.10
N VAL A 92 -0.55 4.29 19.54
CA VAL A 92 -1.83 3.58 19.65
C VAL A 92 -2.37 3.15 18.29
N SER A 93 -2.26 4.00 17.26
CA SER A 93 -2.61 3.64 15.88
C SER A 93 -1.77 2.46 15.38
N SER A 94 -0.45 2.52 15.57
CA SER A 94 0.46 1.43 15.20
C SER A 94 0.15 0.14 15.96
N GLN A 95 -0.23 0.23 17.24
CA GLN A 95 -0.65 -0.94 18.02
C GLN A 95 -1.85 -1.65 17.37
N TYR A 96 -2.89 -0.91 16.98
CA TYR A 96 -4.06 -1.50 16.30
C TYR A 96 -3.69 -2.10 14.94
N VAL A 97 -2.87 -1.41 14.16
CA VAL A 97 -2.39 -1.93 12.86
C VAL A 97 -1.64 -3.24 13.06
N ASN A 98 -0.69 -3.30 14.00
CA ASN A 98 0.06 -4.52 14.31
C ASN A 98 -0.87 -5.67 14.69
N GLN A 99 -1.84 -5.42 15.58
CA GLN A 99 -2.79 -6.44 16.00
C GLN A 99 -3.63 -6.99 14.83
N MET A 100 -4.03 -6.15 13.88
CA MET A 100 -4.73 -6.62 12.67
C MET A 100 -3.82 -7.49 11.79
N PHE A 101 -2.54 -7.14 11.67
CA PHE A 101 -1.57 -7.93 10.90
C PHE A 101 -1.27 -9.27 11.56
N ASP A 102 -1.18 -9.33 12.89
CA ASP A 102 -0.98 -10.60 13.61
C ASP A 102 -2.11 -11.60 13.29
N VAL A 103 -3.35 -11.12 13.18
CA VAL A 103 -4.51 -11.95 12.79
C VAL A 103 -4.39 -12.42 11.34
N ILE A 104 -4.06 -11.50 10.41
CA ILE A 104 -3.88 -11.84 8.98
C ILE A 104 -2.76 -12.86 8.79
N GLU A 105 -1.64 -12.70 9.52
CA GLU A 105 -0.51 -13.60 9.45
C GLU A 105 -0.80 -14.96 10.08
N ALA A 106 -1.55 -15.00 11.18
CA ALA A 106 -2.03 -16.24 11.75
C ALA A 106 -2.82 -17.04 10.71
N ASP A 107 -3.81 -16.42 10.06
CA ASP A 107 -4.63 -17.08 9.03
C ASP A 107 -3.83 -17.48 7.78
N ALA A 108 -2.92 -16.63 7.31
CA ALA A 108 -2.12 -16.91 6.11
C ALA A 108 -1.13 -18.07 6.30
N ASN A 109 -0.72 -18.36 7.54
CA ASN A 109 0.17 -19.48 7.86
C ASN A 109 -0.55 -20.84 7.98
N PHE A 110 -1.90 -20.86 7.91
CA PHE A 110 -2.68 -22.10 7.89
C PHE A 110 -3.03 -22.59 6.46
N ALA A 111 -2.63 -21.86 5.42
CA ALA A 111 -2.89 -22.17 4.01
C ALA A 111 -1.68 -22.78 3.29
#